data_AF-A0AAV2S1Q8-F1
#
_entry.id   AF-A0AAV2S1Q8-F1
#
_cell.length_a   1.000
_cell.length_b   1.000
_cell.length_c   1.000
_cell.angle_alpha   90.00
_cell.angle_beta   90.00
_cell.angle_gamma   90.00
#
_symmetry.space_group_name_H-M   'P 1'
#
loop_
_entity.id
_entity.type
_entity.pdbx_description
1 polymer ?
#
loop_
_entity_poly.entity_id
_entity_poly.type
_entity_poly.pdbx_seq_one_letter_code
_entity_poly.pdbx_strand_id
1 'polypeptide(L)'
;MATRRSLSCPEEGTESERLRSSDDEPKNTPSALVNGAGDADDSAGNTGSSACCCALGLTFGIFLKYVIGRSFGLFLYSLDIFTDVMAALGDFNNGDLVFAGLTIGFIFVPGVLFSLYSCLNVRLNNTGLLRFAKRVGWIVAAPFLPLWPIARDLHQIYHGVMATLGCSRPYHLECLNKPSQAYLQKFLEAFTEAAPQVLFRLYRIAIRRKQFPFSDL
;
A
#
# COMPACT_ATOMS: atom_id res chain seq x y z
N MET A 1 15.58 -40.16 9.33
CA MET A 1 15.98 -38.92 10.04
C MET A 1 16.03 -37.78 9.02
N ALA A 2 15.02 -36.91 9.01
CA ALA A 2 14.94 -35.79 8.08
C ALA A 2 15.51 -34.53 8.76
N THR A 3 16.67 -34.08 8.28
CA THR A 3 17.37 -32.89 8.77
C THR A 3 16.58 -31.64 8.38
N ARG A 4 15.88 -31.01 9.33
CA ARG A 4 15.29 -29.68 9.15
C ARG A 4 16.42 -28.67 8.96
N ARG A 5 16.61 -28.17 7.73
CA ARG A 5 17.43 -26.99 7.46
C ARG A 5 16.70 -25.77 7.99
N SER A 6 17.21 -25.18 9.06
CA SER A 6 16.86 -23.83 9.50
C SER A 6 17.27 -22.84 8.41
N LEU A 7 16.30 -22.17 7.78
CA LEU A 7 16.58 -20.99 6.98
C LEU A 7 17.11 -19.91 7.93
N SER A 8 18.41 -19.68 7.90
CA SER A 8 19.01 -18.48 8.49
C SER A 8 18.55 -17.28 7.66
N CYS A 9 17.64 -16.48 8.23
CA CYS A 9 17.33 -15.14 7.69
C CYS A 9 18.68 -14.37 7.62
N PRO A 10 19.06 -13.81 6.46
CA PRO A 10 20.31 -13.05 6.35
C PRO A 10 20.27 -11.86 7.31
N GLU A 11 21.31 -11.71 8.12
CA GLU A 11 21.58 -10.48 8.87
C GLU A 11 21.83 -9.37 7.85
N GLU A 12 20.80 -8.57 7.54
CA GLU A 12 20.98 -7.27 6.89
C GLU A 12 21.69 -6.35 7.88
N GLY A 13 23.01 -6.30 7.77
CA GLY A 13 23.87 -5.34 8.45
C GLY A 13 23.43 -3.91 8.15
N THR A 14 23.15 -3.18 9.22
CA THR A 14 22.58 -1.84 9.27
C THR A 14 23.53 -0.78 8.67
N GLU A 15 23.39 -0.48 7.38
CA GLU A 15 24.00 0.73 6.79
C GLU A 15 23.17 2.01 7.11
N SER A 16 21.96 1.85 7.67
CA SER A 16 21.11 2.96 8.12
C SER A 16 21.51 3.59 9.47
N GLU A 17 22.49 3.05 10.19
CA GLU A 17 22.95 3.62 11.46
C GLU A 17 24.00 4.73 11.30
N ARG A 18 24.55 4.97 10.10
CA ARG A 18 25.59 5.98 9.87
C ARG A 18 25.12 7.40 9.57
N LEU A 19 23.80 7.65 9.45
CA LEU A 19 23.27 8.99 9.15
C LEU A 19 22.39 9.59 10.26
N ARG A 20 22.39 8.99 11.46
CA ARG A 20 21.78 9.54 12.68
C ARG A 20 22.84 9.83 13.74
N SER A 21 23.86 10.60 13.37
CA SER A 21 24.87 11.12 14.29
C SER A 21 25.11 12.59 13.98
N SER A 22 24.20 13.42 14.49
CA SER A 22 24.41 14.82 14.91
C SER A 22 23.04 15.33 15.33
N ASP A 23 22.98 15.93 16.51
CA ASP A 23 21.80 16.62 17.08
C ASP A 23 20.77 15.71 17.75
N ASP A 24 21.08 15.21 18.95
CA ASP A 24 20.12 15.26 20.06
C ASP A 24 20.81 15.22 21.43
N GLU A 25 20.50 16.24 22.21
CA GLU A 25 20.99 16.59 23.54
C GLU A 25 20.47 15.61 24.62
N PRO A 26 21.27 15.20 25.61
CA PRO A 26 20.84 14.23 26.62
C PRO A 26 19.94 14.88 27.69
N LYS A 27 18.64 14.59 27.65
CA LYS A 27 17.70 14.96 28.72
C LYS A 27 17.74 13.90 29.84
N ASN A 28 18.54 14.21 30.86
CA ASN A 28 18.62 13.49 32.14
C ASN A 28 17.21 13.24 32.73
N THR A 29 16.84 11.97 32.87
CA THR A 29 15.69 11.55 33.68
C THR A 29 16.19 10.61 34.78
N PRO A 30 15.85 10.87 36.06
CA PRO A 30 16.44 10.18 37.20
C PRO A 30 16.00 8.73 37.33
N SER A 31 16.98 7.89 37.68
CA SER A 31 16.87 6.49 38.01
C SER A 31 15.98 6.26 39.24
N ALA A 32 14.83 5.61 39.05
CA ALA A 32 14.08 4.99 40.15
C ALA A 32 14.57 3.55 40.32
N LEU A 33 15.35 3.36 41.37
CA LEU A 33 15.89 2.10 41.85
C LEU A 33 14.75 1.32 42.52
N VAL A 34 14.21 0.31 41.85
CA VAL A 34 13.28 -0.66 42.46
C VAL A 34 14.02 -1.98 42.62
N ASN A 35 14.57 -2.17 43.83
CA ASN A 35 14.99 -3.46 44.33
C ASN A 35 13.74 -4.26 44.73
N GLY A 36 13.53 -5.40 44.08
CA GLY A 36 12.52 -6.39 44.45
C GLY A 36 13.10 -7.78 44.29
N ALA A 37 13.82 -8.23 45.33
CA ALA A 37 14.12 -9.65 45.55
C ALA A 37 12.85 -10.32 46.09
N GLY A 38 12.46 -11.46 45.53
CA GLY A 38 11.29 -12.21 45.95
C GLY A 38 11.09 -13.47 45.13
N ASP A 39 11.68 -14.55 45.62
CA ASP A 39 11.26 -15.95 45.61
C ASP A 39 10.83 -16.64 44.31
N ALA A 40 11.62 -17.66 44.00
CA ALA A 40 11.31 -18.75 43.09
C ALA A 40 10.21 -19.63 43.70
N ASP A 41 9.00 -19.57 43.13
CA ASP A 41 8.00 -20.62 43.27
C ASP A 41 7.94 -21.43 41.97
N ASP A 42 8.54 -22.62 42.03
CA ASP A 42 8.36 -23.72 41.09
C ASP A 42 6.91 -24.21 41.13
N SER A 43 6.03 -23.52 40.39
CA SER A 43 4.70 -24.04 40.04
C SER A 43 4.68 -24.42 38.56
N ALA A 44 5.22 -25.59 38.27
CA ALA A 44 5.04 -26.33 37.02
C ALA A 44 3.58 -26.81 36.91
N GLY A 45 2.67 -25.89 36.55
CA GLY A 45 1.24 -26.14 36.46
C GLY A 45 0.62 -25.62 35.16
N ASN A 46 0.72 -26.41 34.09
CA ASN A 46 -0.26 -26.49 32.99
C ASN A 46 -0.78 -25.19 32.32
N THR A 47 0.03 -24.12 32.21
CA THR A 47 -0.34 -22.86 31.51
C THR A 47 0.08 -22.81 30.04
N GLY A 48 0.74 -23.86 29.51
CA GLY A 48 1.36 -23.83 28.18
C GLY A 48 0.41 -23.87 26.97
N SER A 49 -0.85 -24.26 27.14
CA SER A 49 -1.77 -24.47 25.99
C SER A 49 -2.53 -23.20 25.58
N SER A 50 -2.89 -22.32 26.52
CA SER A 50 -3.73 -21.15 26.22
C SER A 50 -2.96 -20.04 25.49
N ALA A 51 -1.70 -19.79 25.88
CA ALA A 51 -0.87 -18.76 25.25
C ALA A 51 -0.54 -19.05 23.77
N CYS A 52 -0.42 -20.32 23.40
CA CYS A 52 -0.14 -20.74 22.02
C CYS A 52 -1.34 -20.45 21.10
N CYS A 53 -2.57 -20.71 21.57
CA CYS A 53 -3.79 -20.45 20.81
C CYS A 53 -4.02 -18.96 20.52
N CYS A 54 -3.71 -18.08 21.48
CA CYS A 54 -3.82 -16.62 21.29
C CYS A 54 -2.82 -16.09 20.24
N ALA A 55 -1.59 -16.61 20.25
CA ALA A 55 -0.56 -16.22 19.28
C ALA A 55 -0.92 -16.67 17.85
N LEU A 56 -1.52 -17.85 17.70
CA LEU A 56 -1.99 -18.36 16.41
C LEU A 56 -3.11 -17.49 15.82
N GLY A 57 -4.11 -17.14 16.64
CA GLY A 57 -5.23 -16.30 16.22
C GLY A 57 -4.79 -14.92 15.73
N LEU A 58 -3.85 -14.28 16.44
CA LEU A 58 -3.33 -12.96 16.06
C LEU A 58 -2.51 -13.02 14.77
N THR A 59 -1.71 -14.07 14.58
CA THR A 59 -0.91 -14.27 13.35
C THR A 59 -1.81 -14.56 12.15
N PHE A 60 -2.85 -15.38 12.33
CA PHE A 60 -3.87 -15.64 11.32
C PHE A 60 -4.64 -14.37 10.93
N GLY A 61 -5.02 -13.54 11.92
CA GLY A 61 -5.69 -12.26 11.66
C GLY A 61 -4.84 -11.29 10.83
N ILE A 62 -3.53 -11.20 11.11
CA ILE A 62 -2.59 -10.39 10.32
C ILE A 62 -2.51 -10.94 8.89
N PHE A 63 -2.35 -12.25 8.73
CA PHE A 63 -2.26 -12.89 7.42
C PHE A 63 -3.52 -12.65 6.58
N LEU A 64 -4.70 -12.89 7.15
CA LEU A 64 -5.97 -12.71 6.44
C LEU A 64 -6.18 -11.25 6.02
N LYS A 65 -5.94 -10.30 6.93
CA LYS A 65 -6.15 -8.88 6.67
C LYS A 65 -5.13 -8.30 5.67
N TYR A 66 -3.84 -8.55 5.89
CA TYR A 66 -2.77 -7.87 5.15
C TYR A 66 -2.29 -8.65 3.94
N VAL A 67 -2.29 -9.99 3.98
CA VAL A 67 -1.84 -10.79 2.84
C VAL A 67 -3.01 -11.07 1.93
N ILE A 68 -4.04 -11.80 2.40
CA ILE A 68 -5.17 -12.19 1.55
C ILE A 68 -5.98 -10.96 1.11
N GLY A 69 -6.42 -10.13 2.06
CA GLY A 69 -7.25 -8.96 1.75
C GLY A 69 -6.58 -7.99 0.78
N ARG A 70 -5.29 -7.72 0.94
CA ARG A 70 -4.55 -6.84 0.01
C ARG A 70 -4.25 -7.50 -1.32
N SER A 71 -3.91 -8.78 -1.34
CA SER A 71 -3.67 -9.50 -2.60
C SER A 71 -4.92 -9.54 -3.46
N PHE A 72 -6.09 -9.78 -2.84
CA PHE A 72 -7.36 -9.73 -3.54
C PHE A 72 -7.70 -8.33 -4.06
N GLY A 73 -7.53 -7.29 -3.23
CA GLY A 73 -7.71 -5.91 -3.67
C GLY A 73 -6.78 -5.52 -4.82
N LEU A 74 -5.51 -5.95 -4.77
CA LEU A 74 -4.52 -5.72 -5.81
C LEU A 74 -4.89 -6.43 -7.13
N PHE A 75 -5.41 -7.65 -7.04
CA PHE A 75 -5.90 -8.39 -8.19
C PHE A 75 -7.08 -7.67 -8.86
N LEU A 76 -8.07 -7.23 -8.08
CA LEU A 76 -9.21 -6.47 -8.61
C LEU A 76 -8.77 -5.16 -9.26
N TYR A 77 -7.86 -4.42 -8.61
CA TYR A 77 -7.29 -3.19 -9.18
C TYR A 77 -6.59 -3.45 -10.52
N SER A 78 -5.82 -4.52 -10.61
CA SER A 78 -5.12 -4.90 -11.85
C SER A 78 -6.10 -5.26 -12.97
N LEU A 79 -7.20 -5.94 -12.63
CA LEU A 79 -8.26 -6.25 -13.59
C LEU A 79 -8.97 -4.98 -14.08
N ASP A 80 -9.23 -4.01 -13.20
CA ASP A 80 -9.90 -2.77 -13.56
C ASP A 80 -9.08 -1.98 -14.60
N ILE A 81 -7.81 -1.72 -14.30
CA ILE A 81 -6.85 -1.10 -15.25
C ILE A 81 -6.84 -1.85 -16.58
N PHE A 82 -6.73 -3.18 -16.54
CA PHE A 82 -6.72 -3.99 -17.76
C PHE A 82 -8.01 -3.81 -18.56
N THR A 83 -9.17 -3.86 -17.91
CA THR A 83 -10.46 -3.67 -18.60
C THR A 83 -10.61 -2.27 -19.19
N ASP A 84 -10.07 -1.25 -18.55
CA ASP A 84 -10.10 0.12 -19.07
C ASP A 84 -9.18 0.35 -20.25
N VAL A 85 -7.97 -0.23 -20.22
CA VAL A 85 -7.07 -0.23 -21.37
C VAL A 85 -7.74 -0.94 -22.55
N MET A 86 -8.38 -2.10 -22.32
CA MET A 86 -9.10 -2.82 -23.35
C MET A 86 -10.30 -2.01 -23.89
N ALA A 87 -11.03 -1.30 -23.02
CA ALA A 87 -12.11 -0.42 -23.44
C ALA A 87 -11.61 0.75 -24.30
N ALA A 88 -10.51 1.40 -23.90
CA ALA A 88 -9.89 2.48 -24.65
C ALA A 88 -9.38 2.02 -26.03
N LEU A 89 -8.77 0.83 -26.11
CA LEU A 89 -8.36 0.22 -27.38
C LEU A 89 -9.56 -0.09 -28.28
N GLY A 90 -10.66 -0.57 -27.70
CA GLY A 90 -11.92 -0.77 -28.43
C GLY A 90 -12.43 0.53 -29.04
N ASP A 91 -12.45 1.62 -28.26
CA ASP A 91 -12.90 2.93 -28.74
C ASP A 91 -11.95 3.50 -29.80
N PHE A 92 -10.65 3.30 -29.65
CA PHE A 92 -9.66 3.70 -30.65
C PHE A 92 -9.87 2.98 -31.99
N ASN A 93 -10.09 1.66 -31.95
CA ASN A 93 -10.32 0.85 -33.15
C ASN A 93 -11.65 1.19 -33.85
N ASN A 94 -12.65 1.68 -33.10
CA ASN A 94 -13.92 2.14 -33.65
C ASN A 94 -13.84 3.57 -34.24
N GLY A 95 -12.70 4.25 -34.12
CA GLY A 95 -12.53 5.64 -34.55
C GLY A 95 -13.02 6.70 -33.56
N ASP A 96 -13.49 6.28 -32.38
CA ASP A 96 -14.02 7.15 -31.33
C ASP A 96 -12.89 7.73 -30.45
N LEU A 97 -11.98 8.49 -31.07
CA LEU A 97 -10.75 9.00 -30.42
C LEU A 97 -11.01 9.82 -29.15
N VAL A 98 -12.13 10.56 -29.10
CA VAL A 98 -12.52 11.35 -27.92
C VAL A 98 -12.81 10.43 -26.73
N PHE A 99 -13.52 9.33 -26.94
CA PHE A 99 -13.88 8.40 -25.87
C PHE A 99 -12.68 7.58 -25.40
N ALA A 100 -11.82 7.16 -26.34
CA ALA A 100 -10.55 6.52 -26.02
C ALA A 100 -9.66 7.45 -25.17
N GLY A 101 -9.51 8.71 -25.59
CA GLY A 101 -8.71 9.71 -24.87
C GLY A 101 -9.24 10.01 -23.47
N LEU A 102 -10.57 10.14 -23.30
CA LEU A 102 -11.18 10.33 -21.98
C LEU A 102 -10.97 9.11 -21.08
N THR A 103 -11.11 7.90 -21.61
CA THR A 103 -10.89 6.66 -20.85
C THR A 103 -9.44 6.58 -20.35
N ILE A 104 -8.46 6.82 -21.23
CA ILE A 104 -7.05 6.88 -20.84
C ILE A 104 -6.83 8.01 -19.82
N GLY A 105 -7.43 9.17 -20.03
CA GLY A 105 -7.38 10.29 -19.08
C GLY A 105 -7.82 9.87 -17.67
N PHE A 106 -8.95 9.19 -17.54
CA PHE A 106 -9.45 8.72 -16.24
C PHE A 106 -8.53 7.70 -15.57
N ILE A 107 -7.83 6.84 -16.32
CA ILE A 107 -6.81 5.92 -15.76
C ILE A 107 -5.65 6.72 -15.13
N PHE A 108 -5.21 7.81 -15.78
CA PHE A 108 -4.04 8.58 -15.31
C PHE A 108 -4.38 9.66 -14.28
N VAL A 109 -5.61 10.17 -14.26
CA VAL A 109 -6.03 11.28 -13.38
C VAL A 109 -5.72 11.03 -11.90
N PRO A 110 -6.04 9.87 -11.29
CA PRO A 110 -5.72 9.61 -9.89
C PRO A 110 -4.21 9.69 -9.61
N GLY A 111 -3.39 9.12 -10.51
CA GLY A 111 -1.93 9.18 -10.43
C GLY A 111 -1.39 10.61 -10.53
N VAL A 112 -1.97 11.43 -11.42
CA VAL A 112 -1.62 12.85 -11.58
C VAL A 112 -2.01 13.65 -10.33
N LEU A 113 -3.22 13.44 -9.79
CA LEU A 113 -3.67 14.10 -8.56
C LEU A 113 -2.76 13.75 -7.38
N PHE A 114 -2.35 12.49 -7.27
CA PHE A 114 -1.41 12.06 -6.24
C PHE A 114 -0.02 12.69 -6.41
N SER A 115 0.47 12.78 -7.64
CA SER A 115 1.73 13.47 -7.94
C SER A 115 1.66 14.95 -7.59
N LEU A 116 0.54 15.59 -7.89
CA LEU A 116 0.31 16.98 -7.56
C LEU A 116 0.28 17.18 -6.05
N TYR A 117 -0.46 16.34 -5.33
CA TYR A 117 -0.50 16.35 -3.86
C TYR A 117 0.89 16.17 -3.25
N SER A 118 1.64 15.18 -3.74
CA SER A 118 3.01 14.91 -3.28
C SER A 118 3.96 16.07 -3.61
N CYS A 119 3.81 16.68 -4.79
CA CYS A 119 4.59 17.85 -5.18
C CYS A 119 4.26 19.07 -4.30
N LEU A 120 2.99 19.28 -3.93
CA LEU A 120 2.57 20.34 -3.03
C LEU A 120 3.17 20.14 -1.64
N ASN A 121 3.08 18.93 -1.08
CA ASN A 121 3.71 18.60 0.21
C ASN A 121 5.23 18.80 0.19
N VAL A 122 5.91 18.36 -0.87
CA VAL A 122 7.36 18.57 -1.02
C VAL A 122 7.68 20.06 -1.11
N ARG A 123 6.87 20.84 -1.85
CA ARG A 123 7.08 22.27 -2.04
C ARG A 123 6.93 23.04 -0.73
N LEU A 124 5.95 22.69 0.10
CA LEU A 124 5.69 23.34 1.38
C LEU A 124 6.75 23.01 2.43
N ASN A 125 7.29 21.79 2.42
CA ASN A 125 8.16 21.30 3.51
C ASN A 125 9.66 21.23 3.18
N ASN A 126 10.10 21.46 1.93
CA ASN A 126 11.51 21.35 1.54
C ASN A 126 12.03 22.60 0.82
N THR A 127 13.23 23.06 1.19
CA THR A 127 14.00 24.13 0.54
C THR A 127 15.22 23.55 -0.21
N GLY A 128 15.66 24.22 -1.29
CA GLY A 128 16.93 23.92 -1.97
C GLY A 128 16.90 22.84 -3.07
N LEU A 129 18.06 22.21 -3.28
CA LEU A 129 18.39 21.32 -4.41
C LEU A 129 17.55 20.02 -4.45
N LEU A 130 17.10 19.56 -3.27
CA LEU A 130 16.20 18.43 -3.11
C LEU A 130 14.85 18.65 -3.83
N ARG A 131 14.41 19.90 -3.98
CA ARG A 131 13.19 20.25 -4.71
C ARG A 131 13.31 19.96 -6.21
N PHE A 132 14.49 20.21 -6.79
CA PHE A 132 14.72 19.99 -8.22
C PHE A 132 14.80 18.50 -8.54
N ALA A 133 15.60 17.75 -7.78
CA ALA A 133 15.74 16.30 -7.96
C ALA A 133 14.39 15.57 -7.83
N LYS A 134 13.58 15.93 -6.82
CA LYS A 134 12.23 15.37 -6.66
C LYS A 134 11.31 15.72 -7.83
N ARG A 135 11.35 16.95 -8.35
CA ARG A 135 10.53 17.36 -9.50
C ARG A 135 10.84 16.53 -10.75
N VAL A 136 12.12 16.34 -11.08
CA VAL A 136 12.53 15.52 -12.22
C VAL A 136 12.10 14.06 -12.00
N GLY A 137 12.27 13.53 -10.78
CA GLY A 137 11.80 12.20 -10.42
C GLY A 137 10.30 12.01 -10.66
N TRP A 138 9.46 12.98 -10.32
CA TRP A 138 8.01 12.90 -10.57
C TRP A 138 7.65 12.90 -12.06
N ILE A 139 8.36 13.65 -12.90
CA ILE A 139 8.12 13.67 -14.35
C ILE A 139 8.51 12.33 -14.97
N VAL A 140 9.66 11.77 -14.58
CA VAL A 140 10.12 10.46 -15.08
C VAL A 140 9.24 9.33 -14.57
N ALA A 141 8.71 9.45 -13.35
CA ALA A 141 7.77 8.49 -12.77
C ALA A 141 6.35 8.61 -13.35
N ALA A 142 6.03 9.68 -14.08
CA ALA A 142 4.68 9.95 -14.57
C ALA A 142 4.03 8.79 -15.36
N PRO A 143 4.69 8.15 -16.35
CA PRO A 143 4.10 7.01 -17.04
C PRO A 143 3.90 5.78 -16.14
N PHE A 144 4.65 5.69 -15.04
CA PHE A 144 4.55 4.59 -14.06
C PHE A 144 3.62 4.93 -12.90
N LEU A 145 2.99 6.10 -12.88
CA LEU A 145 2.11 6.53 -11.79
C LEU A 145 0.94 5.57 -11.51
N PRO A 146 0.24 5.03 -12.53
CA PRO A 146 -0.82 4.05 -12.28
C PRO A 146 -0.31 2.76 -11.62
N LEU A 147 0.99 2.46 -11.72
CA LEU A 147 1.60 1.28 -11.09
C LEU A 147 2.09 1.55 -9.66
N TRP A 148 2.10 2.81 -9.22
CA TRP A 148 2.53 3.17 -7.87
C TRP A 148 1.70 2.51 -6.76
N PRO A 149 0.35 2.45 -6.83
CA PRO A 149 -0.47 1.75 -5.85
C PRO A 149 -0.13 0.27 -5.76
N ILE A 150 0.20 -0.36 -6.89
CA ILE A 150 0.61 -1.77 -6.98
C ILE A 150 1.91 -1.98 -6.20
N ALA A 151 2.94 -1.17 -6.47
CA ALA A 151 4.23 -1.27 -5.78
C ALA A 151 4.07 -1.09 -4.25
N ARG A 152 3.25 -0.12 -3.84
CA ARG A 152 2.94 0.12 -2.42
C ARG A 152 2.24 -1.07 -1.77
N ASP A 153 1.24 -1.65 -2.43
CA ASP A 153 0.50 -2.79 -1.88
C ASP A 153 1.35 -4.06 -1.84
N LEU A 154 2.21 -4.28 -2.85
CA LEU A 154 3.22 -5.35 -2.82
C LEU A 154 4.18 -5.20 -1.63
N HIS A 155 4.62 -3.97 -1.33
CA HIS A 155 5.48 -3.71 -0.18
C HIS A 155 4.78 -4.01 1.16
N GLN A 156 3.49 -3.69 1.28
CA GLN A 156 2.70 -4.02 2.47
C GLN A 156 2.41 -5.53 2.58
N ILE A 157 2.15 -6.21 1.46
CA ILE A 157 2.00 -7.67 1.42
C ILE A 157 3.31 -8.33 1.85
N TYR A 158 4.46 -7.86 1.37
CA TYR A 158 5.78 -8.35 1.77
C TYR A 158 5.98 -8.26 3.29
N HIS A 159 5.71 -7.10 3.89
CA HIS A 159 5.80 -6.94 5.35
C HIS A 159 4.75 -7.77 6.10
N GLY A 160 3.56 -7.96 5.53
CA GLY A 160 2.55 -8.87 6.06
C GLY A 160 3.05 -10.32 6.11
N VAL A 161 3.66 -10.79 5.02
CA VAL A 161 4.24 -12.14 4.94
C VAL A 161 5.40 -12.27 5.93
N MET A 162 6.34 -11.33 5.96
CA MET A 162 7.48 -11.40 6.89
C MET A 162 7.03 -11.37 8.36
N ALA A 163 6.03 -10.56 8.71
CA ALA A 163 5.45 -10.54 10.06
C ALA A 163 4.82 -11.90 10.45
N THR A 164 4.28 -12.64 9.47
CA THR A 164 3.69 -13.97 9.72
C THR A 164 4.73 -15.08 9.83
N LEU A 165 5.87 -14.94 9.14
CA LEU A 165 6.99 -15.89 9.20
C LEU A 165 7.84 -15.76 10.47
N GLY A 166 7.71 -14.65 11.21
CA GLY A 166 8.34 -14.46 12.51
C GLY A 166 9.76 -13.88 12.48
N CYS A 167 10.37 -13.66 11.32
CA CYS A 167 11.62 -12.87 11.25
C CYS A 167 11.28 -11.40 11.60
N SER A 168 11.90 -10.85 12.65
CA SER A 168 11.75 -9.44 13.06
C SER A 168 10.31 -8.93 13.14
N ARG A 169 9.41 -9.73 13.74
CA ARG A 169 7.98 -9.40 13.90
C ARG A 169 7.68 -7.98 14.40
N PRO A 170 8.33 -7.44 15.46
CA PRO A 170 8.01 -6.09 15.94
C PRO A 170 8.27 -5.01 14.89
N TYR A 171 9.37 -5.12 14.13
CA TYR A 171 9.72 -4.17 13.07
C TYR A 171 8.67 -4.17 11.94
N HIS A 172 8.27 -5.36 11.46
CA HIS A 172 7.26 -5.43 10.40
C HIS A 172 5.87 -4.99 10.86
N LEU A 173 5.51 -5.25 12.12
CA LEU A 173 4.26 -4.74 12.70
C LEU A 173 4.26 -3.22 12.83
N GLU A 174 5.39 -2.61 13.20
CA GLU A 174 5.53 -1.16 13.22
C GLU A 174 5.35 -0.58 11.80
N CYS A 175 5.97 -1.17 10.79
CA CYS A 175 5.79 -0.77 9.39
C CYS A 175 4.33 -0.90 8.91
N LEU A 176 3.62 -1.96 9.33
CA LEU A 176 2.20 -2.15 8.99
C LEU A 176 1.27 -1.19 9.74
N ASN A 177 1.62 -0.79 10.97
CA ASN A 177 0.80 0.08 11.81
C ASN A 177 1.05 1.58 11.61
N LYS A 178 2.09 1.97 10.86
CA LYS A 178 2.30 3.39 10.52
C LYS A 178 1.00 3.97 9.95
N PRO A 179 0.41 5.00 10.60
CA PRO A 179 -0.88 5.54 10.22
C PRO A 179 -0.77 6.06 8.80
N SER A 180 -1.28 5.27 7.88
CA SER A 180 -1.09 5.55 6.48
C SER A 180 -2.12 6.63 6.14
N GLN A 181 -1.67 7.88 5.98
CA GLN A 181 -2.39 8.88 5.16
C GLN A 181 -2.84 8.29 3.82
N ALA A 182 -2.14 7.24 3.40
CA ALA A 182 -2.48 6.31 2.35
C ALA A 182 -3.91 5.70 2.42
N TYR A 183 -4.65 5.67 3.54
CA TYR A 183 -6.05 5.16 3.53
C TYR A 183 -7.03 6.20 2.98
N LEU A 184 -6.95 7.45 3.46
CA LEU A 184 -7.73 8.56 2.89
C LEU A 184 -7.35 8.78 1.43
N GLN A 185 -6.06 8.67 1.12
CA GLN A 185 -5.57 8.72 -0.25
C GLN A 185 -6.14 7.58 -1.10
N LYS A 186 -6.16 6.33 -0.61
CA LYS A 186 -6.78 5.18 -1.31
C LYS A 186 -8.26 5.41 -1.57
N PHE A 187 -8.96 5.96 -0.59
CA PHE A 187 -10.37 6.28 -0.74
C PHE A 187 -10.59 7.34 -1.82
N LEU A 188 -9.81 8.42 -1.79
CA LEU A 188 -9.89 9.47 -2.81
C LEU A 188 -9.50 8.94 -4.19
N GLU A 189 -8.44 8.15 -4.28
CA GLU A 189 -7.99 7.49 -5.50
C GLU A 189 -9.10 6.63 -6.10
N ALA A 190 -9.62 5.66 -5.34
CA ALA A 190 -10.71 4.79 -5.76
C ALA A 190 -11.99 5.57 -6.11
N PHE A 191 -12.30 6.65 -5.40
CA PHE A 191 -13.46 7.48 -5.70
C PHE A 191 -13.27 8.28 -7.00
N THR A 192 -12.10 8.89 -7.18
CA THR A 192 -11.77 9.67 -8.39
C THR A 192 -11.61 8.82 -9.63
N GLU A 193 -11.30 7.53 -9.46
CA GLU A 193 -11.18 6.56 -10.54
C GLU A 193 -12.57 5.98 -10.90
N ALA A 194 -13.23 5.33 -9.94
CA ALA A 194 -14.44 4.55 -10.22
C ALA A 194 -15.66 5.44 -10.56
N ALA A 195 -15.85 6.57 -9.87
CA ALA A 195 -17.07 7.36 -10.05
C ALA A 195 -17.18 8.02 -11.44
N PRO A 196 -16.14 8.72 -11.95
CA PRO A 196 -16.20 9.29 -13.30
C PRO A 196 -16.30 8.22 -14.38
N GLN A 197 -15.63 7.09 -14.20
CA GLN A 197 -15.57 6.02 -15.20
C GLN A 197 -16.88 5.25 -15.32
N VAL A 198 -17.53 4.94 -14.19
CA VAL A 198 -18.89 4.37 -14.19
C VAL A 198 -19.87 5.36 -14.81
N LEU A 199 -19.80 6.64 -14.45
CA LEU A 199 -20.65 7.67 -15.02
C LEU A 199 -20.45 7.81 -16.54
N PHE A 200 -19.20 7.74 -17.00
CA PHE A 200 -18.85 7.80 -18.41
C PHE A 200 -19.37 6.59 -19.19
N ARG A 201 -19.22 5.38 -18.63
CA ARG A 201 -19.78 4.14 -19.21
C ARG A 201 -21.31 4.21 -19.31
N LEU A 202 -21.99 4.68 -18.25
CA LEU A 202 -23.45 4.89 -18.24
C LEU A 202 -23.88 5.92 -19.28
N TYR A 203 -23.16 7.03 -19.39
CA TYR A 203 -23.41 8.06 -20.39
C TYR A 203 -23.31 7.50 -21.82
N ARG A 204 -22.29 6.68 -22.09
CA ARG A 204 -22.11 6.02 -23.38
C ARG A 204 -23.27 5.08 -23.72
N ILE A 205 -23.72 4.28 -22.75
CA ILE A 205 -24.90 3.41 -22.91
C ILE A 205 -26.15 4.25 -23.20
N ALA A 206 -26.34 5.37 -22.49
CA ALA A 206 -27.47 6.26 -22.69
C ALA A 206 -27.47 6.92 -24.08
N ILE A 207 -26.32 7.34 -24.60
CA ILE A 207 -26.21 7.87 -25.97
C ILE A 207 -26.52 6.81 -27.01
N ARG A 208 -25.93 5.61 -26.89
CA ARG A 208 -26.18 4.54 -27.87
C ARG A 208 -27.66 4.18 -27.93
N ARG A 209 -28.36 4.16 -26.79
CA ARG A 209 -29.82 3.96 -26.74
C ARG A 209 -30.63 5.09 -27.40
N LYS A 210 -30.11 6.31 -27.45
CA LYS A 210 -30.75 7.42 -28.19
C LYS A 210 -30.50 7.34 -29.70
N GLN A 211 -29.36 6.78 -30.12
CA GLN A 211 -29.02 6.58 -31.54
C GLN A 211 -29.74 5.39 -32.14
N PHE A 212 -29.99 4.35 -31.33
CA PHE A 212 -30.91 3.27 -31.62
C PHE A 212 -32.13 3.43 -30.71
N PRO A 213 -32.99 4.45 -30.94
CA PRO A 213 -34.33 4.34 -30.39
C PRO A 213 -34.83 3.00 -30.92
N PHE A 214 -35.31 2.12 -30.07
CA PHE A 214 -35.97 0.91 -30.53
C PHE A 214 -36.98 1.37 -31.58
N SER A 215 -36.60 1.17 -32.84
CA SER A 215 -37.31 1.64 -33.99
C SER A 215 -38.53 0.76 -34.04
N ASP A 216 -39.60 1.27 -33.43
CA ASP A 216 -40.99 0.90 -33.59
C ASP A 216 -41.23 -0.60 -33.78
N LEU A 217 -41.09 -1.35 -32.68
CA LEU A 217 -41.66 -2.69 -32.51
C LEU A 217 -42.65 -2.66 -31.35
#